data_AF-A0A0E1NPP7-F1
#
_entry.id   AF-A0A0E1NPP7-F1
#
_cell.length_a   1.000
_cell.length_b   1.000
_cell.length_c   1.000
_cell.angle_alpha   90.00
_cell.angle_beta   90.00
_cell.angle_gamma   90.00
#
_symmetry.space_group_name_H-M   'P 1'
#
loop_
_entity.id
_entity.type
_entity.pdbx_description
1 polymer ?
#
loop_
_entity_poly.entity_id
_entity_poly.type
_entity_poly.pdbx_seq_one_letter_code
_entity_poly.pdbx_strand_id
1 'polypeptide(L)'
;MNKFKLNALAAITATFGLIGYANGSATNQQVVDQLSTLKVNYKLLDNRAADNGVDCAKLGADWASCNKVMITLTNTGDEIKGQDWAIYFHSIRMILAVDNDQFTVTHLTGDLHKIEPTAKFAGFPANQTIEIPITGEYWQLFATDFMPRWYATSGDAKPKVLASTDTEDINAYLTPFTGDQWKRTKDDDDARITFRQKRGSENTLCG
;
A
#
# COMPACT_ATOMS: atom_id res chain seq x y z
N MET A 1 52.71 13.70 71.53
CA MET A 1 52.60 12.31 71.02
C MET A 1 51.21 11.77 71.34
N ASN A 2 50.32 11.73 70.37
CA ASN A 2 49.49 10.56 70.04
C ASN A 2 48.54 10.92 68.90
N LYS A 3 48.67 10.13 67.82
CA LYS A 3 47.92 10.24 66.57
C LYS A 3 46.61 9.45 66.74
N PHE A 4 45.50 10.01 66.27
CA PHE A 4 44.37 9.20 65.79
C PHE A 4 43.95 9.75 64.43
N LYS A 5 44.12 8.92 63.40
CA LYS A 5 43.52 9.07 62.08
C LYS A 5 42.22 8.28 62.09
N LEU A 6 41.17 8.76 61.44
CA LEU A 6 40.39 7.93 60.52
C LEU A 6 39.54 8.78 59.57
N ASN A 7 39.54 8.33 58.32
CA ASN A 7 39.01 8.98 57.13
C ASN A 7 37.49 8.91 57.08
N ALA A 8 36.85 10.01 56.69
CA ALA A 8 35.45 10.03 56.32
C ALA A 8 35.26 9.35 54.95
N LEU A 9 34.62 8.17 54.94
CA LEU A 9 34.00 7.62 53.73
C LEU A 9 32.75 8.45 53.43
N ALA A 10 32.78 9.23 52.34
CA ALA A 10 31.57 9.79 51.75
C ALA A 10 30.84 8.66 50.99
N ALA A 11 29.62 8.36 51.43
CA ALA A 11 28.74 7.39 50.79
C ALA A 11 28.34 7.89 49.39
N ILE A 12 28.67 7.10 48.37
CA ILE A 12 28.15 7.28 47.01
C ILE A 12 26.69 6.80 47.03
N THR A 13 25.75 7.73 47.11
CA THR A 13 24.34 7.44 46.81
C THR A 13 24.23 7.17 45.31
N ALA A 14 24.27 5.89 44.93
CA ALA A 14 23.87 5.43 43.62
C ALA A 14 22.34 5.62 43.50
N THR A 15 21.91 6.77 43.00
CA THR A 15 20.57 6.95 42.45
C THR A 15 20.46 6.06 41.21
N PHE A 16 19.97 4.84 41.41
CA PHE A 16 19.38 4.04 40.33
C PHE A 16 18.14 4.81 39.84
N GLY A 17 18.36 5.70 38.88
CA GLY A 17 17.28 6.25 38.07
C GLY A 17 16.66 5.09 37.30
N LEU A 18 15.48 4.65 37.73
CA LEU A 18 14.57 3.88 36.90
C LEU A 18 14.23 4.75 35.69
N ILE A 19 14.97 4.58 34.60
CA ILE A 19 14.54 5.00 33.27
C ILE A 19 13.38 4.07 32.92
N GLY A 20 12.19 4.41 33.39
CA GLY A 20 10.96 3.86 32.86
C GLY A 20 10.86 4.32 31.42
N TYR A 21 11.09 3.42 30.46
CA TYR A 21 10.69 3.62 29.08
C TYR A 21 9.17 3.69 29.07
N ALA A 22 8.62 4.90 29.20
CA ALA A 22 7.23 5.16 28.93
C ALA A 22 7.01 4.90 27.43
N ASN A 23 6.59 3.68 27.09
CA ASN A 23 5.96 3.41 25.81
C ASN A 23 4.62 4.13 25.81
N GLY A 24 4.64 5.45 25.58
CA GLY A 24 3.43 6.21 25.31
C GLY A 24 2.82 5.67 24.01
N SER A 25 1.57 5.24 24.05
CA SER A 25 0.81 4.92 22.84
C SER A 25 0.79 6.16 21.94
N ALA A 26 1.10 5.98 20.65
CA ALA A 26 0.99 7.07 19.68
C ALA A 26 -0.44 7.62 19.67
N THR A 27 -0.57 8.95 19.57
CA THR A 27 -1.87 9.59 19.39
C THR A 27 -2.45 9.26 18.01
N ASN A 28 -3.77 9.37 17.84
CA ASN A 28 -4.43 9.15 16.55
C ASN A 28 -3.81 10.00 15.42
N GLN A 29 -3.45 11.25 15.73
CA GLN A 29 -2.81 12.13 14.73
C GLN A 29 -1.39 11.68 14.40
N GLN A 30 -0.62 11.18 15.37
CA GLN A 30 0.70 10.61 15.10
C GLN A 30 0.59 9.36 14.21
N VAL A 31 -0.41 8.50 14.42
CA VAL A 31 -0.69 7.35 13.56
C VAL A 31 -1.00 7.82 12.13
N VAL A 32 -1.89 8.79 11.94
CA VAL A 32 -2.20 9.35 10.60
C VAL A 32 -0.96 9.97 9.96
N ASP A 33 -0.15 10.70 10.73
CA ASP A 33 1.08 11.31 10.23
C ASP A 33 2.08 10.25 9.78
N GLN A 34 2.27 9.17 10.54
CA GLN A 34 3.11 8.04 10.14
C GLN A 34 2.57 7.35 8.87
N LEU A 35 1.27 7.00 8.85
CA LEU A 35 0.63 6.34 7.70
C LEU A 35 0.73 7.19 6.43
N SER A 36 0.62 8.52 6.55
CA SER A 36 0.74 9.45 5.41
C SER A 36 2.12 9.42 4.72
N THR A 37 3.13 8.84 5.36
CA THR A 37 4.48 8.67 4.79
C THR A 37 4.68 7.34 4.07
N LEU A 38 3.74 6.39 4.19
CA LEU A 38 3.80 5.12 3.48
C LEU A 38 3.87 5.37 1.98
N LYS A 39 4.80 4.69 1.32
CA LYS A 39 4.92 4.71 -0.13
C LYS A 39 4.07 3.61 -0.73
N VAL A 40 3.11 4.02 -1.55
CA VAL A 40 2.22 3.12 -2.29
C VAL A 40 2.85 2.78 -3.63
N ASN A 41 2.80 1.50 -4.01
CA ASN A 41 2.97 1.06 -5.38
C ASN A 41 1.89 0.04 -5.76
N TYR A 42 1.36 0.15 -6.97
CA TYR A 42 0.60 -0.89 -7.62
C TYR A 42 1.47 -1.62 -8.63
N LYS A 43 1.27 -2.93 -8.74
CA LYS A 43 1.79 -3.73 -9.83
C LYS A 43 0.71 -4.66 -10.33
N LEU A 44 0.27 -4.46 -11.56
CA LEU A 44 -0.58 -5.42 -12.23
C LEU A 44 0.18 -6.74 -12.37
N LEU A 45 -0.41 -7.83 -11.88
CA LEU A 45 0.17 -9.16 -11.98
C LEU A 45 -0.40 -9.89 -13.19
N ASP A 46 -1.74 -9.87 -13.31
CA ASP A 46 -2.45 -10.60 -14.35
C ASP A 46 -3.80 -9.95 -14.65
N ASN A 47 -4.02 -9.51 -15.89
CA ASN A 47 -5.29 -8.91 -16.31
C ASN A 47 -6.34 -9.94 -16.73
N ARG A 48 -5.97 -11.23 -16.75
CA ARG A 48 -6.78 -12.35 -17.24
C ARG A 48 -6.75 -13.48 -16.23
N ALA A 49 -6.94 -13.17 -14.96
CA ALA A 49 -6.73 -14.11 -13.86
C ALA A 49 -7.62 -15.36 -13.96
N ALA A 50 -8.80 -15.23 -14.59
CA ALA A 50 -9.68 -16.36 -14.92
C ALA A 50 -8.98 -17.40 -15.83
N ASP A 51 -8.22 -16.94 -16.83
CA ASP A 51 -7.46 -17.80 -17.74
C ASP A 51 -6.35 -18.58 -17.02
N ASN A 52 -5.92 -18.08 -15.85
CA ASN A 52 -4.75 -18.55 -15.11
C ASN A 52 -5.10 -19.13 -13.73
N GLY A 53 -6.33 -19.65 -13.58
CA GLY A 53 -6.72 -20.50 -12.46
C GLY A 53 -7.40 -19.79 -11.28
N VAL A 54 -7.69 -18.49 -11.38
CA VAL A 54 -8.55 -17.81 -10.41
C VAL A 54 -10.01 -18.10 -10.75
N ASP A 55 -10.77 -18.66 -9.82
CA ASP A 55 -12.21 -18.87 -9.95
C ASP A 55 -12.96 -17.55 -9.71
N CYS A 56 -12.91 -16.66 -10.70
CA CYS A 56 -13.54 -15.34 -10.65
C CYS A 56 -15.07 -15.43 -10.48
N ALA A 57 -15.71 -16.49 -11.01
CA ALA A 57 -17.15 -16.70 -10.88
C ALA A 57 -17.53 -16.90 -9.39
N LYS A 58 -16.76 -17.71 -8.67
CA LYS A 58 -16.95 -17.91 -7.22
C LYS A 58 -16.73 -16.64 -6.41
N LEU A 59 -15.87 -15.75 -6.87
CA LEU A 59 -15.64 -14.43 -6.26
C LEU A 59 -16.75 -13.42 -6.57
N GLY A 60 -17.75 -13.80 -7.38
CA GLY A 60 -18.87 -12.93 -7.75
C GLY A 60 -18.54 -11.91 -8.84
N ALA A 61 -17.46 -12.13 -9.60
CA ALA A 61 -17.09 -11.26 -10.71
C ALA A 61 -18.08 -11.40 -11.86
N ASP A 62 -18.54 -10.28 -12.41
CA ASP A 62 -19.37 -10.30 -13.61
C ASP A 62 -18.63 -10.99 -14.78
N TRP A 63 -19.38 -11.80 -15.52
CA TRP A 63 -18.85 -12.65 -16.59
C TRP A 63 -17.62 -13.49 -16.21
N ALA A 64 -17.48 -13.85 -14.92
CA ALA A 64 -16.32 -14.55 -14.39
C ALA A 64 -14.97 -13.90 -14.80
N SER A 65 -14.95 -12.57 -14.90
CA SER A 65 -13.78 -11.82 -15.35
C SER A 65 -13.16 -11.07 -14.18
N CYS A 66 -11.91 -11.39 -13.85
CA CYS A 66 -11.17 -10.71 -12.78
C CYS A 66 -9.67 -10.60 -13.10
N ASN A 67 -9.00 -9.70 -12.39
CA ASN A 67 -7.57 -9.44 -12.49
C ASN A 67 -6.88 -9.61 -11.12
N LYS A 68 -5.56 -9.78 -11.14
CA LYS A 68 -4.69 -9.78 -9.98
C LYS A 68 -3.81 -8.54 -9.98
N VAL A 69 -3.79 -7.82 -8.87
CA VAL A 69 -2.93 -6.66 -8.64
C VAL A 69 -2.20 -6.85 -7.31
N MET A 70 -0.93 -6.49 -7.27
CA MET A 70 -0.19 -6.34 -6.03
C MET A 70 -0.25 -4.87 -5.60
N ILE A 71 -0.75 -4.62 -4.39
CA ILE A 71 -0.54 -3.35 -3.70
C ILE A 71 0.67 -3.53 -2.78
N THR A 72 1.55 -2.56 -2.78
CA THR A 72 2.75 -2.56 -1.95
C THR A 72 2.78 -1.29 -1.12
N LEU A 73 2.93 -1.44 0.20
CA LEU A 73 3.07 -0.36 1.15
C LEU A 73 4.47 -0.43 1.77
N THR A 74 5.33 0.52 1.43
CA THR A 74 6.68 0.60 1.98
C THR A 74 6.73 1.66 3.07
N ASN A 75 7.11 1.25 4.28
CA ASN A 75 7.40 2.14 5.39
C ASN A 75 8.89 2.51 5.35
N THR A 76 9.21 3.80 5.21
CA THR A 76 10.59 4.31 5.25
C THR A 76 10.94 5.03 6.55
N GLY A 77 10.05 5.00 7.54
CA GLY A 77 10.23 5.60 8.85
C GLY A 77 10.31 4.56 9.96
N ASP A 78 9.99 5.00 11.18
CA ASP A 78 9.86 4.13 12.34
C ASP A 78 8.68 3.16 12.19
N GLU A 79 8.70 2.10 12.98
CA GLU A 79 7.65 1.10 13.01
C GLU A 79 6.28 1.72 13.34
N ILE A 80 5.27 1.38 12.55
CA ILE A 80 3.88 1.83 12.75
C ILE A 80 3.09 0.70 13.39
N LYS A 81 2.59 0.92 14.61
CA LYS A 81 1.76 -0.03 15.36
C LYS A 81 0.36 0.53 15.60
N GLY A 82 -0.52 -0.34 16.07
CA GLY A 82 -1.91 -0.02 16.34
C GLY A 82 -2.82 -0.48 15.23
N GLN A 83 -4.10 -0.64 15.58
CA GLN A 83 -5.13 -1.14 14.66
C GLN A 83 -6.28 -0.13 14.46
N ASP A 84 -6.28 0.98 15.20
CA ASP A 84 -7.29 2.05 15.05
C ASP A 84 -6.90 2.99 13.91
N TRP A 85 -6.94 2.49 12.68
CA TRP A 85 -6.71 3.27 11.48
C TRP A 85 -7.41 2.67 10.27
N ALA A 86 -7.65 3.52 9.27
CA ALA A 86 -8.09 3.11 7.94
C ALA A 86 -7.32 3.90 6.89
N ILE A 87 -7.01 3.26 5.76
CA ILE A 87 -6.46 3.91 4.57
C ILE A 87 -7.49 3.80 3.46
N TYR A 88 -7.93 4.93 2.94
CA TYR A 88 -8.93 5.03 1.89
C TYR A 88 -8.28 5.22 0.54
N PHE A 89 -8.88 4.62 -0.48
CA PHE A 89 -8.43 4.73 -1.85
C PHE A 89 -9.58 4.59 -2.84
N HIS A 90 -9.38 5.14 -4.04
CA HIS A 90 -10.33 5.04 -5.13
C HIS A 90 -9.93 3.89 -6.06
N SER A 91 -10.91 3.11 -6.49
CA SER A 91 -10.76 2.07 -7.50
C SER A 91 -12.01 2.03 -8.36
N ILE A 92 -11.82 2.07 -9.68
CA ILE A 92 -12.90 1.87 -10.64
C ILE A 92 -13.40 0.41 -10.69
N ARG A 93 -12.70 -0.50 -9.99
CA ARG A 93 -13.03 -1.92 -9.88
C ARG A 93 -13.37 -2.29 -8.45
N MET A 94 -14.36 -3.16 -8.27
CA MET A 94 -14.64 -3.80 -6.99
C MET A 94 -13.46 -4.70 -6.61
N ILE A 95 -13.08 -4.68 -5.32
CA ILE A 95 -12.10 -5.61 -4.77
C ILE A 95 -12.83 -6.84 -4.26
N LEU A 96 -12.61 -7.98 -4.91
CA LEU A 96 -13.33 -9.23 -4.67
C LEU A 96 -12.63 -10.14 -3.66
N ALA A 97 -11.30 -10.05 -3.58
CA ALA A 97 -10.51 -10.80 -2.60
C ALA A 97 -9.22 -10.06 -2.22
N VAL A 98 -8.74 -10.34 -1.01
CA VAL A 98 -7.49 -9.83 -0.45
C VAL A 98 -6.68 -11.02 0.05
N ASP A 99 -5.49 -11.24 -0.52
CA ASP A 99 -4.62 -12.38 -0.24
C ASP A 99 -3.53 -12.00 0.77
N ASN A 100 -3.90 -11.26 1.81
CA ASN A 100 -3.07 -10.98 2.98
C ASN A 100 -4.00 -10.86 4.21
N ASP A 101 -3.89 -11.82 5.13
CA ASP A 101 -4.83 -11.95 6.26
C ASP A 101 -4.63 -10.90 7.37
N GLN A 102 -3.61 -10.05 7.26
CA GLN A 102 -3.42 -8.88 8.11
C GLN A 102 -4.31 -7.70 7.71
N PHE A 103 -4.93 -7.73 6.53
CA PHE A 103 -5.73 -6.62 6.01
C PHE A 103 -7.09 -7.08 5.53
N THR A 104 -8.04 -6.14 5.55
CA THR A 104 -9.33 -6.26 4.87
C THR A 104 -9.50 -5.05 3.95
N VAL A 105 -10.14 -5.26 2.81
CA VAL A 105 -10.57 -4.18 1.92
C VAL A 105 -12.09 -4.18 1.90
N THR A 106 -12.69 -3.05 2.21
CA THR A 106 -14.15 -2.86 2.20
C THR A 106 -14.53 -1.78 1.22
N HIS A 107 -15.48 -2.07 0.33
CA HIS A 107 -16.13 -1.06 -0.51
C HIS A 107 -17.11 -0.23 0.34
N LEU A 108 -17.11 1.09 0.14
CA LEU A 108 -18.01 2.00 0.83
C LEU A 108 -19.17 2.43 -0.06
N THR A 109 -18.85 3.18 -1.11
CA THR A 109 -19.80 3.63 -2.13
C THR A 109 -19.05 4.21 -3.31
N GLY A 110 -19.64 4.20 -4.50
CA GLY A 110 -18.97 4.67 -5.72
C GLY A 110 -17.68 3.89 -5.95
N ASP A 111 -16.56 4.60 -6.11
CA ASP A 111 -15.21 4.05 -6.28
C ASP A 111 -14.42 3.92 -4.95
N LEU A 112 -14.99 4.38 -3.83
CA LEU A 112 -14.28 4.50 -2.57
C LEU A 112 -14.21 3.17 -1.83
N HIS A 113 -12.98 2.77 -1.51
CA HIS A 113 -12.66 1.59 -0.72
C HIS A 113 -11.82 2.01 0.51
N LYS A 114 -11.84 1.17 1.55
CA LYS A 114 -10.98 1.30 2.72
C LYS A 114 -10.20 0.03 3.00
N ILE A 115 -8.92 0.17 3.34
CA ILE A 115 -8.05 -0.84 3.92
C ILE A 115 -8.05 -0.67 5.43
N GLU A 116 -8.34 -1.75 6.15
CA GLU A 116 -8.29 -1.80 7.61
C GLU A 116 -7.44 -3.00 8.07
N PRO A 117 -6.71 -2.86 9.18
CA PRO A 117 -5.98 -3.96 9.79
C PRO A 117 -6.96 -4.99 10.38
N THR A 118 -6.58 -6.26 10.32
CA THR A 118 -7.27 -7.32 11.08
C THR A 118 -6.60 -7.53 12.44
N ALA A 119 -7.18 -8.41 13.26
CA ALA A 119 -6.53 -8.87 14.49
C ALA A 119 -5.15 -9.53 14.28
N LYS A 120 -4.81 -9.94 13.04
CA LYS A 120 -3.50 -10.52 12.69
C LYS A 120 -2.47 -9.47 12.29
N PHE A 121 -2.86 -8.21 12.14
CA PHE A 121 -1.96 -7.13 11.77
C PHE A 121 -0.85 -6.96 12.82
N ALA A 122 0.40 -7.09 12.36
CA ALA A 122 1.57 -7.03 13.22
C ALA A 122 2.27 -5.65 13.22
N GLY A 123 1.72 -4.67 12.49
CA GLY A 123 2.37 -3.39 12.26
C GLY A 123 2.97 -3.27 10.86
N PHE A 124 3.36 -2.05 10.48
CA PHE A 124 4.28 -1.81 9.37
C PHE A 124 5.70 -1.69 9.95
N PRO A 125 6.57 -2.70 9.78
CA PRO A 125 7.91 -2.64 10.36
C PRO A 125 8.73 -1.49 9.75
N ALA A 126 9.67 -0.96 10.53
CA ALA A 126 10.55 0.11 10.07
C ALA A 126 11.38 -0.33 8.85
N ASN A 127 11.43 0.52 7.81
CA ASN A 127 12.20 0.27 6.59
C ASN A 127 11.84 -1.04 5.86
N GLN A 128 10.59 -1.49 6.00
CA GLN A 128 10.09 -2.72 5.36
C GLN A 128 8.95 -2.43 4.39
N THR A 129 8.73 -3.40 3.53
CA THR A 129 7.67 -3.41 2.53
C THR A 129 6.67 -4.50 2.87
N ILE A 130 5.39 -4.16 2.82
CA ILE A 130 4.29 -5.11 2.93
C ILE A 130 3.60 -5.22 1.57
N GLU A 131 3.31 -6.45 1.18
CA GLU A 131 2.58 -6.81 -0.03
C GLU A 131 1.14 -7.20 0.32
N ILE A 132 0.18 -6.65 -0.41
CA ILE A 132 -1.25 -6.90 -0.28
C ILE A 132 -1.75 -7.29 -1.68
N PRO A 133 -1.65 -8.58 -2.06
CA PRO A 133 -2.21 -9.03 -3.32
C PRO A 133 -3.73 -8.97 -3.25
N ILE A 134 -4.36 -8.44 -4.29
CA ILE A 134 -5.80 -8.29 -4.40
C ILE A 134 -6.30 -8.90 -5.71
N THR A 135 -7.56 -9.33 -5.69
CA THR A 135 -8.30 -9.71 -6.89
C THR A 135 -9.35 -8.66 -7.16
N GLY A 136 -9.20 -7.93 -8.28
CA GLY A 136 -10.15 -6.91 -8.72
C GLY A 136 -11.11 -7.46 -9.78
N GLU A 137 -12.33 -6.94 -9.83
CA GLU A 137 -13.28 -7.29 -10.89
C GLU A 137 -12.82 -6.78 -12.26
N TYR A 138 -13.16 -7.50 -13.34
CA TYR A 138 -12.76 -7.24 -14.72
C TYR A 138 -11.25 -7.16 -14.91
N TRP A 139 -10.77 -6.10 -15.56
CA TRP A 139 -9.40 -5.86 -15.99
C TRP A 139 -9.06 -4.37 -15.82
N GLN A 140 -7.76 -4.06 -15.75
CA GLN A 140 -7.22 -2.70 -15.72
C GLN A 140 -6.17 -2.56 -16.83
N LEU A 141 -6.62 -2.17 -18.04
CA LEU A 141 -5.81 -2.22 -19.27
C LEU A 141 -4.93 -0.97 -19.45
N PHE A 142 -5.27 0.10 -18.74
CA PHE A 142 -4.56 1.37 -18.82
C PHE A 142 -4.00 1.76 -17.46
N ALA A 143 -2.86 2.43 -17.47
CA ALA A 143 -2.26 2.98 -16.25
C ALA A 143 -3.23 3.92 -15.49
N THR A 144 -4.10 4.61 -16.24
CA THR A 144 -5.13 5.52 -15.70
C THR A 144 -6.23 4.83 -14.90
N ASP A 145 -6.31 3.49 -14.95
CA ASP A 145 -7.26 2.73 -14.12
C ASP A 145 -6.83 2.68 -12.63
N PHE A 146 -5.58 3.08 -12.32
CA PHE A 146 -5.05 3.22 -10.97
C PHE A 146 -5.10 4.69 -10.55
N MET A 147 -5.83 4.96 -9.46
CA MET A 147 -6.14 6.33 -9.05
C MET A 147 -5.21 6.83 -7.93
N PRO A 148 -4.83 8.13 -7.97
CA PRO A 148 -3.96 8.74 -6.97
C PRO A 148 -4.72 9.11 -5.68
N ARG A 149 -4.00 9.75 -4.75
CA ARG A 149 -4.52 10.43 -3.55
C ARG A 149 -5.21 9.52 -2.53
N TRP A 150 -4.53 8.44 -2.19
CA TRP A 150 -4.86 7.63 -1.02
C TRP A 150 -4.78 8.49 0.24
N TYR A 151 -5.61 8.26 1.26
CA TYR A 151 -5.55 9.02 2.52
C TYR A 151 -5.79 8.16 3.75
N ALA A 152 -5.14 8.51 4.86
CA ALA A 152 -5.22 7.80 6.13
C ALA A 152 -6.09 8.54 7.16
N THR A 153 -6.76 7.78 8.03
CA THR A 153 -7.54 8.27 9.19
C THR A 153 -7.27 7.41 10.42
N SER A 154 -7.51 7.96 11.62
CA SER A 154 -7.47 7.25 12.90
C SER A 154 -8.33 8.03 13.90
N GLY A 155 -9.25 7.37 14.62
CA GLY A 155 -10.15 8.01 15.58
C GLY A 155 -10.73 9.37 15.11
N ASP A 156 -10.46 10.42 15.89
CA ASP A 156 -10.86 11.81 15.66
C ASP A 156 -9.77 12.68 14.96
N ALA A 157 -8.67 12.06 14.53
CA ALA A 157 -7.59 12.77 13.85
C ALA A 157 -8.03 13.31 12.49
N LYS A 158 -7.35 14.36 12.04
CA LYS A 158 -7.59 14.93 10.71
C LYS A 158 -7.02 13.99 9.64
N PRO A 159 -7.79 13.63 8.60
CA PRO A 159 -7.30 12.81 7.50
C PRO A 159 -6.10 13.45 6.80
N LYS A 160 -5.21 12.61 6.26
CA LYS A 160 -4.03 13.08 5.52
C LYS A 160 -3.74 12.18 4.33
N VAL A 161 -3.49 12.80 3.18
CA VAL A 161 -3.13 12.10 1.93
C VAL A 161 -1.75 11.45 2.09
N LEU A 162 -1.60 10.22 1.58
CA LEU A 162 -0.31 9.54 1.47
C LEU A 162 0.52 10.25 0.41
N ALA A 163 1.63 10.86 0.84
CA ALA A 163 2.41 11.80 0.04
C ALA A 163 2.91 11.20 -1.28
N SER A 164 3.18 9.89 -1.34
CA SER A 164 3.63 9.22 -2.57
C SER A 164 2.57 9.16 -3.67
N THR A 165 1.29 9.37 -3.31
CA THR A 165 0.16 9.30 -4.24
C THR A 165 -0.47 10.66 -4.51
N ASP A 166 0.02 11.74 -3.89
CA ASP A 166 -0.47 13.10 -4.16
C ASP A 166 0.17 13.70 -5.41
N THR A 167 -0.12 13.09 -6.56
CA THR A 167 0.45 13.45 -7.85
C THR A 167 -0.44 12.99 -8.98
N GLU A 168 -0.32 13.66 -10.13
CA GLU A 168 -0.88 13.21 -11.41
C GLU A 168 0.11 12.33 -12.21
N ASP A 169 1.36 12.22 -11.76
CA ASP A 169 2.33 11.29 -12.38
C ASP A 169 2.07 9.86 -11.90
N ILE A 170 1.35 9.10 -12.72
CA ILE A 170 1.00 7.70 -12.44
C ILE A 170 2.24 6.83 -12.20
N ASN A 171 3.38 7.14 -12.84
CA ASN A 171 4.60 6.34 -12.69
C ASN A 171 5.22 6.44 -11.29
N ALA A 172 4.81 7.42 -10.48
CA ALA A 172 5.25 7.56 -9.10
C ALA A 172 4.72 6.44 -8.19
N TYR A 173 3.56 5.85 -8.55
CA TYR A 173 2.87 4.84 -7.73
C TYR A 173 2.41 3.61 -8.52
N LEU A 174 2.74 3.50 -9.81
CA LEU A 174 2.42 2.33 -10.63
C LEU A 174 3.69 1.77 -11.28
N THR A 175 3.94 0.47 -11.06
CA THR A 175 4.93 -0.28 -11.83
C THR A 175 4.47 -0.38 -13.29
N PRO A 176 5.30 0.00 -14.29
CA PRO A 176 4.92 -0.04 -15.69
C PRO A 176 4.46 -1.42 -16.15
N PHE A 177 3.43 -1.44 -17.00
CA PHE A 177 2.93 -2.68 -17.59
C PHE A 177 3.98 -3.32 -18.49
N THR A 178 4.07 -4.64 -18.42
CA THR A 178 5.03 -5.45 -19.17
C THR A 178 4.31 -6.46 -20.08
N GLY A 179 5.02 -6.99 -21.08
CA GLY A 179 4.50 -8.03 -21.96
C GLY A 179 3.14 -7.69 -22.60
N ASP A 180 2.20 -8.61 -22.42
CA ASP A 180 0.82 -8.57 -22.92
C ASP A 180 -0.19 -8.13 -21.86
N GLN A 181 0.23 -7.53 -20.76
CA GLN A 181 -0.67 -7.06 -19.69
C GLN A 181 -1.71 -6.03 -20.15
N TRP A 182 -1.52 -5.40 -21.30
CA TRP A 182 -2.49 -4.49 -21.92
C TRP A 182 -3.63 -5.22 -22.66
N LYS A 183 -3.52 -6.54 -22.86
CA LYS A 183 -4.55 -7.35 -23.53
C LYS A 183 -5.69 -7.66 -22.58
N ARG A 184 -6.91 -7.52 -23.07
CA ARG A 184 -8.15 -7.86 -22.34
C ARG A 184 -8.39 -9.35 -22.26
N THR A 185 -8.08 -10.08 -23.33
CA THR A 185 -8.26 -11.53 -23.43
C THR A 185 -7.05 -12.16 -24.13
N LYS A 186 -6.91 -13.48 -24.06
CA LYS A 186 -5.84 -14.18 -24.80
C LYS A 186 -5.93 -13.97 -26.33
N ASP A 187 -7.15 -13.78 -26.83
CA ASP A 187 -7.47 -13.61 -28.25
C ASP A 187 -7.65 -12.12 -28.63
N ASP A 188 -7.11 -11.19 -27.82
CA ASP A 188 -7.13 -9.77 -28.13
C ASP A 188 -6.20 -9.43 -29.30
N ASP A 189 -6.80 -8.97 -30.40
CA ASP A 189 -6.15 -8.62 -31.67
C ASP A 189 -5.82 -7.12 -31.80
N ASP A 190 -6.11 -6.30 -30.78
CA ASP A 190 -5.78 -4.88 -30.81
C ASP A 190 -4.25 -4.68 -30.93
N ALA A 191 -3.83 -3.68 -31.72
CA ALA A 191 -2.41 -3.39 -31.89
C ALA A 191 -1.91 -2.42 -30.80
N ARG A 192 -0.94 -2.84 -29.98
CA ARG A 192 -0.26 -1.92 -29.05
C ARG A 192 0.58 -0.91 -29.81
N ILE A 193 0.11 0.34 -29.87
CA ILE A 193 0.83 1.43 -30.51
C ILE A 193 2.13 1.73 -29.75
N THR A 194 3.27 1.54 -30.40
CA THR A 194 4.60 1.95 -29.91
C THR A 194 5.24 2.94 -30.86
N PHE A 195 6.23 3.72 -30.39
CA PHE A 195 6.93 4.72 -31.21
C PHE A 195 7.55 4.13 -32.48
N ARG A 196 7.98 2.85 -32.44
CA ARG A 196 8.52 2.14 -33.61
C ARG A 196 7.46 1.84 -34.67
N GLN A 197 6.22 1.61 -34.26
CA GLN A 197 5.10 1.34 -35.18
C GLN A 197 4.56 2.61 -35.83
N LYS A 198 4.46 3.73 -35.10
CA LYS A 198 4.03 5.02 -35.69
C LYS A 198 4.92 5.47 -36.84
N ARG A 199 6.24 5.31 -36.71
CA ARG A 199 7.20 5.62 -37.80
C ARG A 199 7.02 4.74 -39.05
N GLY A 200 6.50 3.52 -38.90
CA GLY A 200 6.21 2.63 -40.03
C GLY A 200 4.89 2.98 -40.73
N SER A 201 3.84 3.31 -39.97
CA SER A 201 2.54 3.66 -40.53
C SER A 201 2.50 5.05 -41.18
N GLU A 202 3.25 6.03 -40.65
CA GLU A 202 3.33 7.38 -41.24
C GLU A 202 4.06 7.39 -42.59
N ASN A 203 5.01 6.47 -42.83
CA ASN A 203 5.70 6.33 -44.12
C ASN A 203 4.91 5.55 -45.19
N THR A 204 3.75 4.99 -44.85
CA THR A 204 2.94 4.20 -45.81
C THR A 204 1.73 4.98 -46.35
N LEU A 205 1.44 6.16 -45.78
CA LEU A 205 0.30 7.01 -46.16
C LEU A 205 0.69 8.26 -46.98
N CYS A 206 1.98 8.41 -47.30
CA CYS A 206 2.51 9.43 -48.21
C CYS A 206 3.19 8.77 -49.43
N GLY A 207 2.53 7.79 -50.04
CA GLY A 207 2.91 7.15 -51.30
C GLY A 207 1.87 7.41 -52.38
#